data_AF-X0X4V7-F1
#
_entry.id   AF-X0X4V7-F1
#
_cell.length_a   1.000
_cell.length_b   1.000
_cell.length_c   1.000
_cell.angle_alpha   90.00
_cell.angle_beta   90.00
_cell.angle_gamma   90.00
#
_symmetry.space_group_name_H-M   'P 1'
#
loop_
_entity.id
_entity.type
_entity.pdbx_description
1 polymer ?
#
loop_
_entity_poly.entity_id
_entity_poly.type
_entity_poly.pdbx_seq_one_letter_code
_entity_poly.pdbx_strand_id
1 'polypeptide(L)'
;DHVRYGGTYQSWLSEKRDWCISRQLWWGHRIPIWLGSFPANELENVITSLPDTKNENLWAWISDHEGRLQPLDKRKPNDLDTAAHYDLIVCLRDEAAEDEYAAKLEAIGLKQDPDVLDTWFSSALWPFSTLGWPDPETAKVDAGQRPLGSINQQKDSLNTYYPGNCLITGRDIITLWVARMQLMGLFLLGDIPFTDCFIHANIQDGKGERMSKSKGNGIDPEDIIEKYGADAMRYVLCDMQTGTQDIRL
;
A
#
# COMPACT_ATOMS: atom_id res chain seq x y z
N ASP A 1 2.86 -30.84 -6.65
CA ASP A 1 2.99 -30.52 -5.20
C ASP A 1 2.75 -29.02 -4.95
N HIS A 2 1.71 -28.43 -5.57
CA HIS A 2 1.52 -26.98 -5.74
C HIS A 2 0.74 -26.30 -4.60
N VAL A 3 0.50 -26.98 -3.47
CA VAL A 3 -0.62 -26.63 -2.57
C VAL A 3 -0.22 -26.48 -1.10
N ARG A 4 1.05 -26.69 -0.73
CA ARG A 4 1.47 -26.71 0.69
C ARG A 4 0.98 -25.49 1.48
N TYR A 5 1.11 -24.30 0.91
CA TYR A 5 0.68 -23.05 1.54
C TYR A 5 -0.74 -22.62 1.13
N GLY A 6 -1.33 -23.26 0.12
CA GLY A 6 -2.64 -22.90 -0.42
C GLY A 6 -3.77 -23.04 0.59
N GLY A 7 -3.77 -24.12 1.38
CA GLY A 7 -4.80 -24.33 2.42
C GLY A 7 -4.75 -23.27 3.53
N THR A 8 -3.55 -22.97 4.04
CA THR A 8 -3.36 -21.91 5.05
C THR A 8 -3.72 -20.53 4.50
N TYR A 9 -3.36 -20.24 3.25
CA TYR A 9 -3.71 -19.01 2.58
C TYR A 9 -5.23 -18.84 2.44
N GLN A 10 -5.94 -19.87 1.97
CA GLN A 10 -7.40 -19.84 1.83
C GLN A 10 -8.12 -19.71 3.17
N SER A 11 -7.66 -20.44 4.20
CA SER A 11 -8.21 -20.36 5.55
C SER A 11 -8.05 -18.95 6.15
N TRP A 12 -6.91 -18.30 5.93
CA TRP A 12 -6.72 -16.92 6.37
C TRP A 12 -7.66 -15.95 5.63
N LEU A 13 -7.84 -16.13 4.31
CA LEU A 13 -8.74 -15.31 3.51
C LEU A 13 -10.22 -15.51 3.87
N SER A 14 -10.64 -16.68 4.35
CA SER A 14 -12.03 -16.93 4.73
C SER A 14 -12.46 -16.21 6.01
N GLU A 15 -11.51 -15.87 6.88
CA GLU A 15 -11.78 -15.26 8.19
C GLU A 15 -11.30 -13.80 8.29
N LYS A 16 -10.96 -13.19 7.15
CA LYS A 16 -10.44 -11.82 7.10
C LYS A 16 -11.45 -10.82 7.70
N ARG A 17 -10.90 -9.90 8.48
CA ARG A 17 -11.59 -8.76 9.09
C ARG A 17 -11.13 -7.48 8.41
N ASP A 18 -11.83 -6.40 8.70
CA ASP A 18 -11.43 -5.06 8.25
C ASP A 18 -9.98 -4.78 8.63
N TRP A 19 -9.21 -4.29 7.65
CA TRP A 19 -7.83 -3.93 7.85
C TRP A 19 -7.75 -2.47 8.31
N CYS A 20 -7.38 -2.27 9.57
CA CYS A 20 -6.99 -0.95 10.04
C CYS A 20 -5.67 -0.54 9.37
N ILE A 21 -5.74 0.42 8.45
CA ILE A 21 -4.59 0.92 7.68
C ILE A 21 -3.87 2.11 8.35
N SER A 22 -4.49 2.74 9.35
CA SER A 22 -3.91 3.89 10.06
C SER A 22 -2.88 3.47 11.11
N ARG A 23 -1.79 4.22 11.27
CA ARG A 23 -0.73 3.98 12.25
C ARG A 23 -0.30 5.27 12.93
N GLN A 24 -0.29 5.27 14.28
CA GLN A 24 0.28 6.34 15.10
C GLN A 24 1.82 6.25 15.14
N LEU A 25 2.45 6.36 13.97
CA LEU A 25 3.90 6.31 13.78
C LEU A 25 4.39 7.57 13.07
N TRP A 26 5.67 7.89 13.21
CA TRP A 26 6.27 9.06 12.57
C TRP A 26 6.82 8.79 11.16
N TRP A 27 7.03 7.52 10.82
CA TRP A 27 7.59 7.11 9.54
C TRP A 27 6.56 6.33 8.72
N GLY A 28 6.18 6.90 7.58
CA GLY A 28 5.23 6.31 6.63
C GLY A 28 4.65 7.39 5.72
N HIS A 29 3.83 6.99 4.76
CA HIS A 29 3.09 7.93 3.93
C HIS A 29 1.99 8.56 4.77
N ARG A 30 1.96 9.89 4.86
CA ARG A 30 0.90 10.59 5.60
C ARG A 30 -0.45 10.35 4.93
N ILE A 31 -1.49 10.13 5.74
CA ILE A 31 -2.84 9.93 5.22
C ILE A 31 -3.34 11.27 4.63
N PRO A 32 -3.78 11.32 3.34
CA PRO A 32 -4.16 12.57 2.66
C PRO A 32 -5.58 13.02 3.03
N ILE A 33 -5.96 12.85 4.29
CA ILE A 33 -7.28 13.18 4.82
C ILE A 33 -7.18 14.38 5.75
N TRP A 34 -8.07 15.35 5.54
CA TRP A 34 -8.25 16.54 6.34
C TRP A 34 -9.59 16.45 7.06
N LEU A 35 -9.58 16.72 8.36
CA LEU A 35 -10.72 16.50 9.26
C LEU A 35 -11.05 17.78 10.02
N GLY A 36 -12.34 18.08 10.17
CA GLY A 36 -12.83 19.14 11.04
C GLY A 36 -14.24 18.84 11.55
N SER A 37 -14.53 19.22 12.79
CA SER A 37 -15.85 19.03 13.39
C SER A 37 -16.54 20.37 13.57
N PHE A 38 -17.74 20.51 13.00
CA PHE A 38 -18.45 21.78 12.93
C PHE A 38 -19.90 21.62 13.38
N PRO A 39 -20.47 22.63 14.06
CA PRO A 39 -21.91 22.66 14.29
C PRO A 39 -22.65 22.91 12.96
N ALA A 40 -23.86 22.38 12.84
CA ALA A 40 -24.65 22.43 11.61
C ALA A 40 -24.83 23.84 11.01
N ASN A 41 -24.93 24.87 11.87
CA ASN A 41 -25.09 26.27 11.47
C ASN A 41 -23.83 26.88 10.82
N GLU A 42 -22.64 26.35 11.10
CA GLU A 42 -21.38 26.80 10.52
C GLU A 42 -20.96 25.96 9.31
N LEU A 43 -21.40 24.70 9.27
CA LEU A 43 -21.00 23.72 8.26
C LEU A 43 -21.23 24.21 6.82
N GLU A 44 -22.34 24.90 6.54
CA GLU A 44 -22.62 25.41 5.18
C GLU A 44 -21.63 26.48 4.72
N ASN A 45 -21.17 27.32 5.64
CA ASN A 45 -20.16 28.34 5.33
C ASN A 45 -18.81 27.68 5.03
N VAL A 46 -18.47 26.63 5.79
CA VAL A 46 -17.25 25.84 5.59
C VAL A 46 -17.31 25.12 4.24
N ILE A 47 -18.43 24.43 3.94
CA ILE A 47 -18.65 23.74 2.66
C ILE A 47 -18.53 24.70 1.48
N THR A 48 -19.12 25.88 1.57
CA THR A 48 -19.08 26.90 0.50
C THR A 48 -17.66 27.45 0.30
N SER A 49 -16.80 27.36 1.32
CA SER A 49 -15.41 27.80 1.28
C SER A 49 -14.44 26.70 0.82
N LEU A 50 -14.91 25.46 0.64
CA LEU A 50 -14.08 24.38 0.11
C LEU A 50 -13.67 24.68 -1.33
N PRO A 51 -12.47 24.20 -1.76
CA PRO A 51 -12.14 24.19 -3.17
C PRO A 51 -13.14 23.33 -3.95
N ASP A 52 -13.23 23.54 -5.27
CA ASP A 52 -14.25 22.88 -6.11
C ASP A 52 -14.17 21.35 -6.00
N THR A 53 -15.13 20.75 -5.31
CA THR A 53 -15.22 19.30 -5.08
C THR A 53 -15.62 18.53 -6.34
N LYS A 54 -15.86 19.20 -7.47
CA LYS A 54 -16.17 18.59 -8.77
C LYS A 54 -14.94 18.45 -9.65
N ASN A 55 -13.86 19.19 -9.38
CA ASN A 55 -12.58 18.91 -9.99
C ASN A 55 -12.04 17.65 -9.33
N GLU A 56 -11.48 16.72 -10.10
CA GLU A 56 -11.13 15.41 -9.55
C GLU A 56 -9.98 15.44 -8.51
N ASN A 57 -9.52 16.62 -8.09
CA ASN A 57 -8.37 16.80 -7.20
C ASN A 57 -8.73 16.62 -5.72
N LEU A 58 -10.02 16.63 -5.36
CA LEU A 58 -10.44 16.35 -4.00
C LEU A 58 -11.82 15.69 -3.93
N TRP A 59 -12.05 14.98 -2.84
CA TRP A 59 -13.35 14.44 -2.48
C TRP A 59 -13.70 14.79 -1.04
N ALA A 60 -14.98 15.03 -0.77
CA ALA A 60 -15.44 15.39 0.55
C ALA A 60 -16.61 14.51 1.01
N TRP A 61 -16.62 14.20 2.30
CA TRP A 61 -17.67 13.47 2.99
C TRP A 61 -18.07 14.21 4.26
N ILE A 62 -19.31 14.00 4.67
CA ILE A 62 -19.80 14.41 5.98
C ILE A 62 -20.14 13.15 6.77
N SER A 63 -19.73 13.13 8.04
CA SER A 63 -20.22 12.18 9.03
C SER A 63 -21.20 12.88 9.97
N ASP A 64 -22.34 12.23 10.23
CA ASP A 64 -23.23 12.64 11.31
C ASP A 64 -22.74 12.13 12.69
N HIS A 65 -23.47 12.51 13.74
CA HIS A 65 -23.20 12.12 15.13
C HIS A 65 -23.34 10.61 15.40
N GLU A 66 -23.96 9.85 14.50
CA GLU A 66 -24.03 8.38 14.55
C GLU A 66 -22.89 7.70 13.78
N GLY A 67 -21.99 8.49 13.18
CA GLY A 67 -20.87 7.99 12.39
C GLY A 67 -21.26 7.61 10.96
N ARG A 68 -22.45 8.00 10.48
CA ARG A 68 -22.89 7.68 9.12
C ARG A 68 -22.22 8.63 8.13
N LEU A 69 -21.44 8.05 7.21
CA LEU A 69 -20.74 8.79 6.17
C LEU A 69 -21.59 8.97 4.91
N GLN A 70 -21.65 10.20 4.41
CA GLN A 70 -22.29 10.54 3.14
C GLN A 70 -21.35 11.40 2.27
N PRO A 71 -21.20 11.09 0.97
CA PRO A 71 -20.50 11.97 0.04
C PRO A 71 -21.16 13.35 -0.04
N LEU A 72 -20.36 14.41 0.00
CA LEU A 72 -20.84 15.79 0.05
C LEU A 72 -21.67 16.16 -1.18
N ASP A 73 -21.29 15.68 -2.35
CA ASP A 73 -21.98 15.88 -3.63
C ASP A 73 -23.39 15.25 -3.69
N LYS A 74 -23.65 14.27 -2.81
CA LYS A 74 -24.94 13.57 -2.70
C LYS A 74 -25.80 14.08 -1.55
N ARG A 75 -25.35 15.10 -0.82
CA ARG A 75 -26.08 15.69 0.30
C ARG A 75 -27.29 16.48 -0.20
N LYS A 76 -28.42 16.43 0.53
CA LYS A 76 -29.52 17.37 0.31
C LYS A 76 -29.36 18.59 1.22
N PRO A 77 -29.64 19.81 0.74
CA PRO A 77 -29.41 21.06 1.49
C PRO A 77 -30.11 21.17 2.85
N ASN A 78 -31.16 20.38 3.13
CA ASN A 78 -31.95 20.46 4.36
C ASN A 78 -31.85 19.23 5.27
N ASP A 79 -30.88 18.34 5.05
CA ASP A 79 -30.76 17.08 5.81
C ASP A 79 -30.01 17.25 7.15
N LEU A 80 -29.58 18.46 7.53
CA LEU A 80 -28.85 18.67 8.78
C LEU A 80 -29.81 18.96 9.94
N ASP A 81 -29.61 18.22 11.04
CA ASP A 81 -30.13 18.61 12.34
C ASP A 81 -29.32 19.81 12.85
N THR A 82 -30.00 20.96 12.95
CA THR A 82 -29.40 22.22 13.39
C THR A 82 -28.78 22.18 14.78
N ALA A 83 -29.15 21.22 15.62
CA ALA A 83 -28.60 21.04 16.97
C ALA A 83 -27.39 20.10 17.01
N ALA A 84 -27.04 19.45 15.90
CA ALA A 84 -25.98 18.45 15.85
C ALA A 84 -24.64 19.02 15.37
N HIS A 85 -23.58 18.28 15.71
CA HIS A 85 -22.25 18.43 15.12
C HIS A 85 -22.05 17.40 14.00
N TYR A 86 -21.22 17.80 13.04
CA TYR A 86 -20.89 17.01 11.87
C TYR A 86 -19.39 17.05 11.64
N ASP A 87 -18.82 15.92 11.26
CA ASP A 87 -17.42 15.85 10.86
C ASP A 87 -17.33 15.98 9.35
N LEU A 88 -16.54 16.95 8.88
CA LEU A 88 -16.18 17.11 7.49
C LEU A 88 -14.85 16.41 7.24
N ILE A 89 -14.84 15.54 6.24
CA ILE A 89 -13.69 14.74 5.84
C ILE A 89 -13.36 15.09 4.40
N VAL A 90 -12.15 15.57 4.13
CA VAL A 90 -11.69 15.95 2.80
C VAL A 90 -10.46 15.12 2.44
N CYS A 91 -10.52 14.40 1.33
CA CYS A 91 -9.41 13.64 0.75
C CYS A 91 -8.83 14.41 -0.43
N LEU A 92 -7.53 14.69 -0.40
CA LEU A 92 -6.81 15.27 -1.53
C LEU A 92 -6.25 14.15 -2.42
N ARG A 93 -6.31 14.32 -3.74
CA ARG A 93 -5.93 13.30 -4.71
C ARG A 93 -4.44 12.96 -4.67
N ASP A 94 -3.60 14.00 -4.68
CA ASP A 94 -2.15 13.86 -4.88
C ASP A 94 -1.38 15.05 -4.26
N GLU A 95 -0.05 15.02 -4.41
CA GLU A 95 0.86 16.05 -3.91
C GLU A 95 0.55 17.44 -4.49
N ALA A 96 0.12 17.52 -5.76
CA ALA A 96 -0.19 18.81 -6.38
C ALA A 96 -1.47 19.43 -5.78
N ALA A 97 -2.49 18.60 -5.52
CA ALA A 97 -3.68 19.02 -4.79
C ALA A 97 -3.36 19.45 -3.35
N GLU A 98 -2.46 18.72 -2.67
CA GLU A 98 -1.97 19.08 -1.33
C GLU A 98 -1.29 20.46 -1.36
N ASP A 99 -0.36 20.70 -2.28
CA ASP A 99 0.35 21.99 -2.42
C ASP A 99 -0.62 23.16 -2.68
N GLU A 100 -1.70 22.94 -3.43
CA GLU A 100 -2.67 23.99 -3.77
C GLU A 100 -3.70 24.26 -2.66
N TYR A 101 -4.16 23.21 -1.96
CA TYR A 101 -5.34 23.27 -1.11
C TYR A 101 -5.06 23.16 0.39
N ALA A 102 -3.94 22.58 0.82
CA ALA A 102 -3.66 22.35 2.24
C ALA A 102 -3.82 23.61 3.11
N ALA A 103 -3.19 24.73 2.70
CA ALA A 103 -3.29 25.99 3.43
C ALA A 103 -4.72 26.56 3.49
N LYS A 104 -5.53 26.33 2.44
CA LYS A 104 -6.94 26.75 2.41
C LYS A 104 -7.78 25.90 3.36
N LEU A 105 -7.57 24.59 3.37
CA LEU A 105 -8.24 23.66 4.27
C LEU A 105 -7.92 23.96 5.74
N GLU A 106 -6.65 24.26 6.04
CA GLU A 106 -6.24 24.69 7.38
C GLU A 106 -6.90 26.01 7.80
N ALA A 107 -6.98 26.99 6.90
CA ALA A 107 -7.60 28.29 7.18
C ALA A 107 -9.10 28.22 7.49
N ILE A 108 -9.81 27.21 6.97
CA ILE A 108 -11.23 26.96 7.28
C ILE A 108 -11.42 25.99 8.46
N GLY A 109 -10.34 25.65 9.17
CA GLY A 109 -10.39 24.90 10.43
C GLY A 109 -10.23 23.39 10.32
N LEU A 110 -9.92 22.84 9.14
CA LEU A 110 -9.60 21.43 9.00
C LEU A 110 -8.13 21.18 9.40
N LYS A 111 -7.85 19.96 9.85
CA LYS A 111 -6.50 19.50 10.18
C LYS A 111 -6.23 18.19 9.47
N GLN A 112 -5.05 18.08 8.85
CA GLN A 112 -4.62 16.84 8.25
C GLN A 112 -4.42 15.76 9.33
N ASP A 113 -4.86 14.55 9.02
CA ASP A 113 -4.70 13.37 9.88
C ASP A 113 -3.23 13.24 10.31
N PRO A 114 -2.95 13.10 11.62
CA PRO A 114 -1.59 12.96 12.12
C PRO A 114 -1.00 11.57 11.84
N ASP A 115 -1.82 10.57 11.50
CA ASP A 115 -1.37 9.21 11.29
C ASP A 115 -0.73 9.02 9.90
N VAL A 116 0.03 7.94 9.81
CA VAL A 116 0.60 7.43 8.56
C VAL A 116 -0.05 6.11 8.16
N LEU A 117 0.05 5.78 6.87
CA LEU A 117 -0.38 4.49 6.33
C LEU A 117 0.54 3.36 6.82
N ASP A 118 -0.08 2.21 7.10
CA ASP A 118 0.59 0.93 7.34
C ASP A 118 1.62 0.64 6.25
N THR A 119 2.85 0.22 6.62
CA THR A 119 3.87 -0.17 5.63
C THR A 119 3.37 -1.27 4.69
N TRP A 120 2.49 -2.14 5.17
CA TRP A 120 1.88 -3.16 4.33
C TRP A 120 0.87 -2.59 3.31
N PHE A 121 0.36 -1.38 3.52
CA PHE A 121 -0.48 -0.66 2.57
C PHE A 121 0.29 -0.29 1.32
N SER A 122 1.40 0.43 1.46
CA SER A 122 2.25 0.77 0.31
C SER A 122 2.88 -0.48 -0.32
N SER A 123 3.34 -1.43 0.49
CA SER A 123 3.92 -2.69 -0.02
C SER A 123 2.92 -3.55 -0.79
N ALA A 124 1.63 -3.45 -0.50
CA ALA A 124 0.58 -4.14 -1.25
C ALA A 124 0.38 -3.58 -2.67
N LEU A 125 0.84 -2.35 -2.93
CA LEU A 125 0.76 -1.72 -4.25
C LEU A 125 1.98 -2.04 -5.14
N TRP A 126 2.97 -2.76 -4.61
CA TRP A 126 4.23 -3.05 -5.30
C TRP A 126 4.10 -3.60 -6.74
N PRO A 127 3.17 -4.54 -7.04
CA PRO A 127 3.11 -5.16 -8.36
C PRO A 127 2.79 -4.21 -9.52
N PHE A 128 2.24 -3.03 -9.23
CA PHE A 128 1.81 -2.07 -10.24
C PHE A 128 2.35 -0.65 -10.00
N SER A 129 2.58 -0.25 -8.75
CA SER A 129 3.22 1.05 -8.44
C SER A 129 4.63 1.16 -9.04
N THR A 130 5.38 0.05 -9.10
CA THR A 130 6.69 -0.02 -9.75
C THR A 130 6.64 0.09 -11.27
N LEU A 131 5.45 -0.04 -11.87
CA LEU A 131 5.20 0.05 -13.31
C LEU A 131 4.58 1.39 -13.70
N GLY A 132 4.58 2.36 -12.79
CA GLY A 132 4.09 3.72 -13.03
C GLY A 132 2.61 3.92 -12.73
N TRP A 133 1.93 2.95 -12.12
CA TRP A 133 0.55 3.16 -11.66
C TRP A 133 0.48 4.33 -10.66
N PRO A 134 -0.57 5.19 -10.73
CA PRO A 134 -1.76 5.06 -11.57
C PRO A 134 -1.61 5.55 -13.01
N ASP A 135 -0.57 6.32 -13.32
CA ASP A 135 -0.36 6.91 -14.65
C ASP A 135 1.11 6.75 -15.10
N PRO A 136 1.40 5.72 -15.92
CA PRO A 136 2.76 5.47 -16.40
C PRO A 136 3.36 6.61 -17.22
N GLU A 137 2.53 7.43 -17.87
CA GLU A 137 3.00 8.55 -18.72
C GLU A 137 3.58 9.69 -17.90
N THR A 138 3.10 9.89 -16.67
CA THR A 138 3.54 10.97 -15.77
C THR A 138 4.39 10.47 -14.60
N ALA A 139 4.62 9.16 -14.50
CA ALA A 139 5.43 8.55 -13.45
C ALA A 139 6.87 9.10 -13.43
N LYS A 140 7.28 9.61 -12.27
CA LYS A 140 8.65 10.11 -12.03
C LYS A 140 9.63 8.92 -11.95
N VAL A 141 10.76 9.04 -12.65
CA VAL A 141 11.86 8.06 -12.64
C VAL A 141 13.18 8.74 -12.34
N ASP A 142 14.15 8.01 -11.80
CA ASP A 142 15.46 8.58 -11.50
C ASP A 142 16.24 8.94 -12.76
N ALA A 143 17.19 9.86 -12.64
CA ALA A 143 18.05 10.26 -13.74
C ALA A 143 18.77 9.05 -14.37
N GLY A 144 18.56 8.84 -15.67
CA GLY A 144 19.13 7.73 -16.44
C GLY A 144 18.26 6.48 -16.52
N GLN A 145 17.12 6.43 -15.80
CA GLN A 145 16.13 5.38 -15.99
C GLN A 145 15.27 5.64 -17.23
N ARG A 146 14.70 4.58 -17.80
CA ARG A 146 13.75 4.70 -18.91
C ARG A 146 12.39 5.16 -18.39
N PRO A 147 11.66 6.01 -19.12
CA PRO A 147 10.27 6.31 -18.80
C PRO A 147 9.42 5.03 -18.73
N LEU A 148 8.40 5.05 -17.87
CA LEU A 148 7.48 3.91 -17.70
C LEU A 148 6.30 3.97 -18.68
N GLY A 149 6.00 5.15 -19.23
CA GLY A 149 5.00 5.36 -20.28
C GLY A 149 5.36 4.76 -21.63
N SER A 150 4.54 5.05 -22.62
CA SER A 150 4.63 4.50 -23.97
C SER A 150 5.84 5.07 -24.73
N ILE A 151 6.68 4.20 -25.30
CA ILE A 151 7.85 4.60 -26.10
C ILE A 151 7.74 4.02 -27.51
N ASN A 152 7.90 4.84 -28.55
CA ASN A 152 7.89 4.40 -29.96
C ASN A 152 6.66 3.55 -30.32
N GLN A 153 5.47 3.95 -29.87
CA GLN A 153 4.20 3.22 -30.07
C GLN A 153 4.13 1.84 -29.41
N GLN A 154 5.08 1.51 -28.53
CA GLN A 154 4.98 0.34 -27.65
C GLN A 154 4.08 0.68 -26.45
N LYS A 155 3.44 -0.35 -25.89
CA LYS A 155 2.66 -0.24 -24.66
C LYS A 155 3.56 0.26 -23.52
N ASP A 156 2.96 0.98 -22.58
CA ASP A 156 3.60 1.35 -21.31
C ASP A 156 3.96 0.11 -20.46
N SER A 157 4.72 0.34 -19.40
CA SER A 157 5.24 -0.70 -18.52
C SER A 157 4.14 -1.45 -17.78
N LEU A 158 3.09 -0.76 -17.33
CA LEU A 158 1.98 -1.39 -16.61
C LEU A 158 1.23 -2.35 -17.54
N ASN A 159 0.87 -1.90 -18.74
CA ASN A 159 0.17 -2.72 -19.75
C ASN A 159 1.03 -3.81 -20.39
N THR A 160 2.36 -3.75 -20.23
CA THR A 160 3.29 -4.76 -20.76
C THR A 160 3.59 -5.85 -19.73
N TYR A 161 3.78 -5.48 -18.47
CA TYR A 161 4.36 -6.35 -17.45
C TYR A 161 3.41 -6.74 -16.31
N TYR A 162 2.17 -6.22 -16.30
CA TYR A 162 1.11 -6.68 -15.41
C TYR A 162 0.13 -7.62 -16.14
N PRO A 163 -0.21 -8.79 -15.59
CA PRO A 163 0.28 -9.37 -14.33
C PRO A 163 1.71 -9.92 -14.43
N GLY A 164 2.45 -9.92 -13.31
CA GLY A 164 3.79 -10.51 -13.24
C GLY A 164 3.77 -12.04 -13.37
N ASN A 165 4.88 -12.65 -13.78
CA ASN A 165 4.91 -14.12 -13.91
C ASN A 165 5.10 -14.84 -12.57
N CYS A 166 6.08 -14.46 -11.75
CA CYS A 166 6.38 -15.19 -10.53
C CYS A 166 6.84 -14.25 -9.41
N LEU A 167 6.12 -14.26 -8.29
CA LEU A 167 6.58 -13.65 -7.05
C LEU A 167 7.44 -14.65 -6.27
N ILE A 168 8.66 -14.28 -5.92
CA ILE A 168 9.55 -15.08 -5.05
C ILE A 168 9.57 -14.47 -3.67
N THR A 169 9.21 -15.23 -2.62
CA THR A 169 9.20 -14.71 -1.25
C THR A 169 9.25 -15.81 -0.18
N GLY A 170 9.37 -15.41 1.09
CA GLY A 170 9.35 -16.29 2.25
C GLY A 170 7.93 -16.57 2.75
N ARG A 171 7.75 -17.69 3.45
CA ARG A 171 6.42 -18.11 3.97
C ARG A 171 5.88 -17.20 5.08
N ASP A 172 6.74 -16.44 5.72
CA ASP A 172 6.45 -15.60 6.88
C ASP A 172 5.64 -14.34 6.54
N ILE A 173 5.64 -13.91 5.28
CA ILE A 173 4.91 -12.72 4.82
C ILE A 173 3.80 -13.03 3.81
N ILE A 174 3.35 -14.29 3.73
CA ILE A 174 2.24 -14.69 2.85
C ILE A 174 0.96 -13.89 3.17
N THR A 175 0.58 -13.80 4.44
CA THR A 175 -0.66 -13.11 4.86
C THR A 175 -0.50 -11.59 4.88
N LEU A 176 0.70 -11.09 5.15
CA LEU A 176 0.98 -9.66 5.29
C LEU A 176 1.33 -8.98 3.96
N TRP A 177 1.85 -9.71 2.97
CA TRP A 177 2.31 -9.14 1.70
C TRP A 177 1.62 -9.77 0.50
N VAL A 178 1.78 -11.08 0.30
CA VAL A 178 1.23 -11.80 -0.87
C VAL A 178 -0.28 -11.64 -0.95
N ALA A 179 -0.98 -11.88 0.15
CA ALA A 179 -2.44 -11.73 0.22
C ALA A 179 -2.89 -10.29 -0.03
N ARG A 180 -2.14 -9.30 0.47
CA ARG A 180 -2.51 -7.88 0.31
C ARG A 180 -2.29 -7.41 -1.12
N MET A 181 -1.21 -7.83 -1.78
CA MET A 181 -1.01 -7.60 -3.21
C MET A 181 -2.14 -8.20 -4.04
N GLN A 182 -2.58 -9.42 -3.69
CA GLN A 182 -3.71 -10.07 -4.37
C GLN A 182 -5.01 -9.28 -4.22
N LEU A 183 -5.31 -8.81 -3.00
CA LEU A 183 -6.48 -7.99 -2.72
C LEU A 183 -6.44 -6.65 -3.46
N MET A 184 -5.29 -5.96 -3.43
CA MET A 184 -5.15 -4.64 -4.07
C MET A 184 -5.14 -4.72 -5.60
N GLY A 185 -4.50 -5.74 -6.18
CA GLY A 185 -4.54 -5.96 -7.64
C GLY A 185 -5.96 -6.20 -8.14
N LEU A 186 -6.71 -7.07 -7.46
CA LEU A 186 -8.12 -7.33 -7.80
C LEU A 186 -9.01 -6.11 -7.58
N PHE A 187 -8.78 -5.33 -6.52
CA PHE A 187 -9.59 -4.16 -6.21
C PHE A 187 -9.32 -2.97 -7.15
N LEU A 188 -8.05 -2.66 -7.43
CA LEU A 188 -7.66 -1.46 -8.18
C LEU A 188 -7.54 -1.69 -9.69
N LEU A 189 -7.15 -2.89 -10.11
CA LEU A 189 -6.89 -3.23 -11.52
C LEU A 189 -7.83 -4.31 -12.07
N GLY A 190 -8.57 -5.01 -11.20
CA GLY A 190 -9.51 -6.05 -11.62
C GLY A 190 -8.86 -7.38 -12.05
N ASP A 191 -7.55 -7.53 -11.84
CA ASP A 191 -6.80 -8.74 -12.22
C ASP A 191 -5.76 -9.09 -11.13
N ILE A 192 -5.27 -10.33 -11.15
CA ILE A 192 -4.28 -10.84 -10.19
C ILE A 192 -2.92 -10.16 -10.39
N PRO A 193 -2.11 -9.94 -9.33
CA PRO A 193 -0.81 -9.27 -9.49
C PRO A 193 0.28 -10.14 -10.09
N PHE A 194 0.17 -11.47 -9.96
CA PHE A 194 1.12 -12.43 -10.50
C PHE A 194 0.49 -13.81 -10.71
N THR A 195 0.98 -14.58 -11.70
CA THR A 195 0.45 -15.91 -12.02
C THR A 195 0.98 -17.01 -11.10
N ASP A 196 2.23 -16.89 -10.67
CA ASP A 196 2.90 -17.86 -9.81
C ASP A 196 3.48 -17.20 -8.55
N CYS A 197 3.57 -17.97 -7.47
CA CYS A 197 4.24 -17.55 -6.24
C CYS A 197 5.14 -18.67 -5.73
N PHE A 198 6.45 -18.45 -5.79
CA PHE A 198 7.47 -19.37 -5.31
C PHE A 198 7.85 -19.02 -3.87
N ILE A 199 7.48 -19.91 -2.94
CA ILE A 199 7.79 -19.76 -1.53
C ILE A 199 9.10 -20.48 -1.20
N HIS A 200 10.16 -19.73 -0.92
CA HIS A 200 11.47 -20.28 -0.63
C HIS A 200 11.63 -20.71 0.85
N ALA A 201 12.65 -21.54 1.12
CA ALA A 201 13.03 -21.94 2.46
C ALA A 201 13.54 -20.76 3.28
N ASN A 202 13.33 -20.79 4.60
CA ASN A 202 13.99 -19.84 5.49
C ASN A 202 15.41 -20.31 5.78
N ILE A 203 16.35 -19.36 5.86
CA ILE A 203 17.73 -19.64 6.24
C ILE A 203 17.88 -19.54 7.77
N GLN A 204 18.52 -20.55 8.34
CA GLN A 204 18.78 -20.72 9.77
C GLN A 204 20.30 -20.71 10.02
N ASP A 205 20.69 -20.34 11.23
CA ASP A 205 22.07 -20.47 11.70
C ASP A 205 22.46 -21.94 11.93
N GLY A 206 23.74 -22.20 12.20
CA GLY A 206 24.27 -23.56 12.44
C GLY A 206 23.62 -24.32 13.61
N LYS A 207 22.85 -23.65 14.48
CA LYS A 207 22.07 -24.28 15.56
C LYS A 207 20.63 -24.60 15.14
N GLY A 208 20.22 -24.18 13.95
CA GLY A 208 18.86 -24.34 13.41
C GLY A 208 17.91 -23.24 13.85
N GLU A 209 18.42 -22.11 14.36
CA GLU A 209 17.58 -20.97 14.70
C GLU A 209 17.41 -20.05 13.49
N ARG A 210 16.20 -19.51 13.31
CA ARG A 210 15.97 -18.46 12.31
C ARG A 210 16.95 -17.30 12.54
N MET A 211 17.63 -16.88 11.49
CA MET A 211 18.49 -15.71 11.54
C MET A 211 17.67 -14.43 11.69
N SER A 212 18.05 -13.57 12.65
CA SER A 212 17.46 -12.25 12.81
C SER A 212 18.46 -11.27 13.42
N LYS A 213 18.33 -9.98 13.05
CA LYS A 213 19.15 -8.91 13.63
C LYS A 213 19.06 -8.88 15.17
N SER A 214 17.88 -9.12 15.73
CA SER A 214 17.64 -9.12 17.18
C SER A 214 18.41 -10.22 17.93
N LYS A 215 18.66 -11.37 17.28
CA LYS A 215 19.41 -12.48 17.86
C LYS A 215 20.92 -12.35 17.66
N GLY A 216 21.37 -11.45 16.78
CA GLY A 216 22.78 -11.30 16.43
C GLY A 216 23.39 -12.56 15.79
N ASN A 217 22.55 -13.48 15.30
CA ASN A 217 22.98 -14.73 14.66
C ASN A 217 22.94 -14.66 13.12
N GLY A 218 22.74 -13.46 12.57
CA GLY A 218 22.81 -13.25 11.13
C GLY A 218 24.26 -13.36 10.65
N ILE A 219 24.46 -14.09 9.56
CA ILE A 219 25.72 -14.13 8.83
C ILE A 219 25.64 -13.10 7.71
N ASP A 220 26.64 -12.24 7.60
CA ASP A 220 26.72 -11.28 6.50
C ASP A 220 27.03 -12.05 5.20
N PRO A 221 26.23 -11.89 4.13
CA PRO A 221 26.53 -12.52 2.84
C PRO A 221 27.91 -12.12 2.30
N GLU A 222 28.40 -10.90 2.58
CA GLU A 222 29.70 -10.44 2.10
C GLU A 222 30.85 -11.27 2.70
N ASP A 223 30.75 -11.69 3.96
CA ASP A 223 31.77 -12.55 4.61
C ASP A 223 31.91 -13.91 3.89
N ILE A 224 30.79 -14.47 3.41
CA ILE A 224 30.76 -15.73 2.65
C ILE A 224 31.33 -15.50 1.25
N ILE A 225 30.94 -14.40 0.60
CA ILE A 225 31.38 -14.04 -0.75
C ILE A 225 32.89 -13.80 -0.77
N GLU A 226 33.45 -13.06 0.19
CA GLU A 226 34.89 -12.81 0.27
C GLU A 226 35.68 -14.13 0.44
N LYS A 227 35.14 -15.07 1.23
CA LYS A 227 35.83 -16.32 1.54
C LYS A 227 35.69 -17.41 0.46
N TYR A 228 34.53 -17.52 -0.17
CA TYR A 228 34.19 -18.65 -1.05
C TYR A 228 33.75 -18.23 -2.46
N GLY A 229 33.46 -16.95 -2.68
CA GLY A 229 32.95 -16.40 -3.94
C GLY A 229 31.42 -16.44 -4.03
N ALA A 230 30.87 -15.49 -4.79
CA ALA A 230 29.42 -15.36 -4.99
C ALA A 230 28.80 -16.60 -5.66
N ASP A 231 29.51 -17.22 -6.60
CA ASP A 231 29.01 -18.43 -7.29
C ASP A 231 28.86 -19.61 -6.34
N ALA A 232 29.80 -19.80 -5.41
CA ALA A 232 29.72 -20.86 -4.41
C ALA A 232 28.52 -20.65 -3.49
N MET A 233 28.33 -19.42 -3.00
CA MET A 233 27.16 -19.07 -2.17
C MET A 233 25.84 -19.32 -2.92
N ARG A 234 25.71 -18.83 -4.15
CA ARG A 234 24.50 -19.01 -4.96
C ARG A 234 24.22 -20.47 -5.24
N TYR A 235 25.24 -21.24 -5.64
CA TYR A 235 25.10 -22.66 -5.94
C TYR A 235 24.60 -23.43 -4.72
N VAL A 236 25.21 -23.22 -3.55
CA VAL A 236 24.81 -23.90 -2.30
C VAL A 236 23.38 -23.52 -1.89
N LEU A 237 23.00 -22.24 -1.95
CA LEU A 237 21.64 -21.81 -1.60
C LEU A 237 20.59 -22.42 -2.55
N CYS A 238 20.88 -22.49 -3.85
CA CYS A 238 20.00 -23.11 -4.83
C CYS A 238 19.92 -24.63 -4.67
N ASP A 239 21.04 -25.32 -4.41
CA ASP A 239 21.09 -26.77 -4.22
C ASP A 239 20.35 -27.20 -2.95
N MET A 240 20.48 -26.42 -1.87
CA MET A 240 19.79 -26.69 -0.60
C MET A 240 18.30 -26.32 -0.62
N GLN A 241 17.82 -25.59 -1.64
CA GLN A 241 16.43 -25.23 -1.82
C GLN A 241 15.62 -26.44 -2.35
N THR A 242 15.34 -27.38 -1.46
CA THR A 242 14.59 -28.62 -1.75
C THR A 242 13.06 -28.45 -1.67
N GLY A 243 12.58 -27.21 -1.51
CA GLY A 243 11.17 -26.82 -1.51
C GLY A 243 10.38 -27.15 -0.23
N THR A 244 10.86 -28.06 0.61
CA THR A 244 10.10 -28.54 1.78
C THR A 244 10.71 -28.21 3.14
N GLN A 245 12.00 -27.91 3.21
CA GLN A 245 12.72 -27.69 4.46
C GLN A 245 13.46 -26.35 4.49
N ASP A 246 13.66 -25.84 5.70
CA ASP A 246 14.52 -24.69 5.94
C ASP A 246 15.99 -25.07 5.73
N ILE A 247 16.79 -24.09 5.33
CA ILE A 247 18.22 -24.26 5.04
C ILE A 247 19.02 -23.88 6.28
N ARG A 248 19.99 -24.71 6.66
CA ARG A 248 20.93 -24.43 7.75
C ARG A 248 22.29 -24.06 7.16
N LEU A 249 22.79 -22.86 7.48
CA LEU A 249 24.14 -22.39 7.12
C LEU A 249 25.11 -22.47 8.30
#